data_AF-A0A2V7IPJ0-F1
#
_entry.id   AF-A0A2V7IPJ0-F1
#
_cell.length_a   1.000
_cell.length_b   1.000
_cell.length_c   1.000
_cell.angle_alpha   90.00
_cell.angle_beta   90.00
_cell.angle_gamma   90.00
#
_symmetry.space_group_name_H-M   'P 1'
#
loop_
_entity.id
_entity.type
_entity.pdbx_description
1 polymer ?
#
loop_
_entity_poly.entity_id
_entity_poly.type
_entity_poly.pdbx_seq_one_letter_code
_entity_poly.pdbx_strand_id
1 'polypeptide(L)'
;MGVGFGILSDMAKGTAFEGVLAALAVIGAIVALIAVGVGLSAKRHVTFYRDETKRDKLLDVLQDRKWQPITATYTVRDRSGRTMALLWKNYLYNVVRKRWYVKAPDGTTRYVAKEDSVILSLLRRLLGPLFGLLRTNFIIVRNGSEDVVGEFNRKFTLLDRYVLDLKADRARELDRRVALALGVMLDTGERR
;
A
#
# COMPACT_ATOMS: atom_id res chain seq x y z
N MET A 1 -50.12 4.02 -45.09
CA MET A 1 -48.94 4.69 -44.46
C MET A 1 -48.64 4.22 -43.03
N GLY A 2 -49.11 3.04 -42.57
CA GLY A 2 -48.94 2.60 -41.16
C GLY A 2 -48.00 1.41 -40.93
N VAL A 3 -47.70 0.60 -41.94
CA VAL A 3 -46.97 -0.68 -41.77
C VAL A 3 -45.45 -0.49 -41.70
N GLY A 4 -44.90 0.53 -42.38
CA GLY A 4 -43.45 0.80 -42.40
C GLY A 4 -42.91 1.33 -41.06
N PHE A 5 -43.73 2.00 -40.25
CA PHE A 5 -43.30 2.59 -38.98
C PHE A 5 -43.20 1.56 -37.84
N GLY A 6 -44.05 0.52 -37.84
CA GLY A 6 -44.00 -0.56 -36.86
C GLY A 6 -42.76 -1.46 -37.03
N ILE A 7 -42.43 -1.80 -38.27
CA ILE A 7 -41.26 -2.64 -38.60
C ILE A 7 -39.95 -1.93 -38.21
N LEU A 8 -39.83 -0.63 -38.49
CA LEU A 8 -38.66 0.17 -38.10
C LEU A 8 -38.53 0.29 -36.57
N SER A 9 -39.65 0.39 -35.83
CA SER A 9 -39.64 0.45 -34.36
C SER A 9 -39.21 -0.88 -33.72
N ASP A 10 -39.72 -2.02 -34.21
CA ASP A 10 -39.35 -3.33 -33.68
C ASP A 10 -37.92 -3.74 -34.05
N MET A 11 -37.43 -3.35 -35.25
CA MET A 11 -36.01 -3.50 -35.59
C MET A 11 -35.10 -2.65 -34.70
N ALA A 12 -35.49 -1.41 -34.37
CA ALA A 12 -34.72 -0.54 -33.47
C ALA A 12 -34.70 -1.05 -32.01
N LYS A 13 -35.77 -1.72 -31.56
CA LYS A 13 -35.79 -2.38 -30.23
C LYS A 13 -34.89 -3.62 -30.19
N GLY A 14 -34.85 -4.39 -31.27
CA GLY A 14 -33.95 -5.55 -31.41
C GLY A 14 -32.48 -5.15 -31.33
N THR A 15 -32.08 -4.13 -32.08
CA THR A 15 -30.69 -3.63 -32.07
C THR A 15 -30.31 -2.96 -30.75
N ALA A 16 -31.23 -2.25 -30.10
CA ALA A 16 -31.02 -1.69 -28.77
C ALA A 16 -30.86 -2.79 -27.70
N PHE A 17 -31.68 -3.83 -27.75
CA PHE A 17 -31.60 -4.97 -26.83
C PHE A 17 -30.29 -5.74 -27.00
N GLU A 18 -29.89 -6.04 -28.24
CA GLU A 18 -28.60 -6.67 -28.56
C GLU A 18 -27.42 -5.81 -28.09
N GLY A 19 -27.49 -4.49 -28.27
CA GLY A 19 -26.48 -3.56 -27.80
C GLY A 19 -26.34 -3.56 -26.27
N VAL A 20 -27.45 -3.59 -25.54
CA VAL A 20 -27.45 -3.70 -24.07
C VAL A 20 -26.88 -5.05 -23.63
N LEU A 21 -27.26 -6.14 -24.31
CA LEU A 21 -26.78 -7.49 -23.98
C LEU A 21 -25.28 -7.62 -24.22
N ALA A 22 -24.77 -7.07 -25.33
CA ALA A 22 -23.36 -7.01 -25.65
C ALA A 22 -22.58 -6.18 -24.62
N ALA A 23 -23.11 -5.02 -24.21
CA ALA A 23 -22.50 -4.20 -23.16
C ALA A 23 -22.41 -4.95 -21.81
N LEU A 24 -23.49 -5.64 -21.42
CA LEU A 24 -23.51 -6.46 -20.21
C LEU A 24 -22.52 -7.64 -20.29
N ALA A 25 -22.41 -8.29 -21.44
CA ALA A 25 -21.44 -9.37 -21.66
C ALA A 25 -20.00 -8.87 -21.52
N VAL A 26 -19.68 -7.69 -22.08
CA VAL A 26 -18.35 -7.07 -21.94
C VAL A 26 -18.07 -6.71 -20.47
N ILE A 27 -19.02 -6.08 -19.78
CA ILE A 27 -18.88 -5.77 -18.35
C ILE A 27 -18.66 -7.06 -17.54
N GLY A 28 -19.46 -8.10 -17.80
CA GLY A 28 -19.34 -9.40 -17.16
C GLY A 28 -17.96 -10.03 -17.40
N ALA A 29 -17.45 -9.99 -18.62
CA ALA A 29 -16.12 -10.48 -18.97
C ALA A 29 -15.01 -9.71 -18.23
N ILE A 30 -15.11 -8.38 -18.15
CA ILE A 30 -14.15 -7.55 -17.39
C ILE A 30 -14.18 -7.91 -15.90
N VAL A 31 -15.37 -8.03 -15.30
CA VAL A 31 -15.51 -8.42 -13.89
C VAL A 31 -14.93 -9.81 -13.65
N ALA A 32 -15.19 -10.77 -14.53
CA ALA A 32 -14.62 -12.12 -14.44
C ALA A 32 -13.09 -12.11 -14.52
N LEU A 33 -12.51 -11.36 -15.46
CA LEU A 33 -11.06 -11.20 -15.58
C LEU A 33 -10.43 -10.57 -14.34
N ILE A 34 -11.06 -9.53 -13.77
CA ILE A 34 -10.61 -8.93 -12.51
C ILE A 34 -10.69 -9.93 -11.38
N ALA A 35 -11.81 -10.67 -11.24
CA ALA A 35 -11.99 -11.67 -10.20
C ALA A 35 -10.95 -12.79 -10.28
N VAL A 36 -10.68 -13.30 -11.48
CA VAL A 36 -9.64 -14.31 -11.73
C VAL A 36 -8.25 -13.75 -11.39
N GLY A 37 -7.93 -12.54 -11.87
CA GLY A 37 -6.65 -11.89 -11.58
C GLY A 37 -6.42 -11.69 -10.08
N VAL A 38 -7.46 -11.27 -9.34
CA VAL A 38 -7.43 -11.15 -7.88
C VAL A 38 -7.29 -12.50 -7.20
N GLY A 39 -8.03 -13.52 -7.65
CA GLY A 39 -7.98 -14.88 -7.11
C GLY A 39 -6.59 -15.49 -7.24
N LEU A 40 -5.96 -15.33 -8.40
CA LEU A 40 -4.61 -15.82 -8.71
C LEU A 40 -3.50 -14.97 -8.09
N SER A 41 -3.77 -13.72 -7.69
CA SER A 41 -2.75 -12.87 -7.08
C SER A 41 -2.21 -13.45 -5.77
N ALA A 42 -0.89 -13.44 -5.62
CA ALA A 42 -0.21 -13.84 -4.39
C ALA A 42 -0.23 -12.71 -3.36
N LYS A 43 -0.40 -13.08 -2.09
CA LYS A 43 -0.21 -12.14 -0.98
C LYS A 43 1.28 -11.87 -0.79
N ARG A 44 1.63 -10.62 -0.52
CA ARG A 44 3.00 -10.20 -0.22
C ARG A 44 3.26 -10.36 1.28
N HIS A 45 3.67 -11.55 1.67
CA HIS A 45 4.13 -11.84 3.03
C HIS A 45 5.63 -11.57 3.12
N VAL A 46 6.05 -10.93 4.21
CA VAL A 46 7.46 -10.69 4.52
C VAL A 46 7.77 -11.39 5.83
N THR A 47 8.78 -12.25 5.83
CA THR A 47 9.24 -12.96 7.02
C THR A 47 10.66 -12.56 7.32
N PHE A 48 10.94 -12.25 8.59
CA PHE A 48 12.26 -11.89 9.05
C PHE A 48 12.86 -13.06 9.81
N TYR A 49 14.11 -13.34 9.51
CA TYR A 49 14.89 -14.37 10.15
C TYR A 49 16.06 -13.74 10.91
N ARG A 50 16.57 -14.47 11.90
CA ARG A 50 17.76 -14.04 12.66
C ARG A 50 18.98 -13.87 11.77
N ASP A 51 19.12 -14.76 10.80
CA ASP A 51 20.26 -14.88 9.91
C ASP A 51 19.85 -15.47 8.56
N GLU A 52 20.83 -15.65 7.69
CA GLU A 52 20.67 -16.16 6.33
C GLU A 52 20.26 -17.64 6.27
N THR A 53 20.43 -18.41 7.36
CA THR A 53 20.04 -19.82 7.41
C THR A 53 18.52 -20.01 7.39
N LYS A 54 17.77 -18.94 7.75
CA LYS A 54 16.30 -18.91 7.82
C LYS A 54 15.69 -19.98 8.75
N ARG A 55 16.46 -20.47 9.72
CA ARG A 55 15.96 -21.43 10.73
C ARG A 55 15.13 -20.74 11.81
N ASP A 56 15.63 -19.59 12.28
CA ASP A 56 15.02 -18.86 13.38
C ASP A 56 14.17 -17.69 12.86
N LYS A 57 12.86 -17.91 12.80
CA LYS A 57 11.90 -16.85 12.47
C LYS A 57 11.72 -15.86 13.62
N LEU A 58 11.82 -14.57 13.32
CA LEU A 58 11.70 -13.47 14.30
C LEU A 58 10.35 -12.76 14.25
N LEU A 59 9.89 -12.39 13.05
CA LEU A 59 8.63 -11.71 12.83
C LEU A 59 8.06 -11.99 11.44
N ASP A 60 6.75 -11.86 11.32
CA ASP A 60 6.01 -11.94 10.06
C ASP A 60 5.23 -10.63 9.83
N VAL A 61 5.18 -10.19 8.58
CA VAL A 61 4.30 -9.12 8.11
C VAL A 61 3.37 -9.72 7.07
N LEU A 62 2.10 -9.82 7.43
CA LEU A 62 1.10 -10.55 6.67
C LEU A 62 0.13 -9.59 5.99
N GLN A 63 0.02 -9.65 4.66
CA GLN A 63 -1.02 -8.93 3.92
C GLN A 63 -2.41 -9.50 4.25
N ASP A 64 -3.30 -8.67 4.75
CA ASP A 64 -4.59 -9.13 5.28
C ASP A 64 -5.55 -9.55 4.15
N ARG A 65 -5.64 -8.74 3.09
CA ARG A 65 -6.55 -8.97 1.94
C ARG A 65 -5.79 -9.01 0.62
N LYS A 66 -6.26 -9.80 -0.35
CA LYS A 66 -5.72 -9.80 -1.72
C LYS A 66 -6.10 -8.53 -2.47
N TRP A 67 -7.38 -8.18 -2.43
CA TRP A 67 -7.92 -6.96 -3.05
C TRP A 67 -7.92 -5.79 -2.08
N GLN A 68 -7.10 -4.79 -2.37
CA GLN A 68 -6.83 -3.64 -1.49
C GLN A 68 -6.70 -2.32 -2.30
N PRO A 69 -7.73 -1.93 -3.08
CA PRO A 69 -7.60 -0.83 -4.05
C PRO A 69 -7.44 0.55 -3.39
N ILE A 70 -8.06 0.75 -2.23
CA ILE A 70 -8.04 2.03 -1.51
C ILE A 70 -7.06 1.97 -0.34
N THR A 71 -7.03 0.84 0.36
CA THR A 71 -6.36 0.69 1.64
C THR A 71 -5.62 -0.62 1.67
N ALA A 72 -4.30 -0.56 1.87
CA ALA A 72 -3.45 -1.71 2.16
C ALA A 72 -3.24 -1.87 3.67
N THR A 73 -3.47 -3.06 4.18
CA THR A 73 -3.41 -3.47 5.57
C THR A 73 -2.52 -4.70 5.71
N TYR A 74 -1.64 -4.64 6.70
CA TYR A 74 -0.71 -5.70 7.03
C TYR A 74 -0.65 -5.93 8.53
N THR A 75 -0.69 -7.19 8.94
CA THR A 75 -0.55 -7.58 10.35
C THR A 75 0.90 -7.94 10.64
N VAL A 76 1.51 -7.30 11.64
CA VAL A 76 2.84 -7.67 12.16
C VAL A 76 2.67 -8.66 13.30
N ARG A 77 3.27 -9.84 13.20
CA ARG A 77 3.25 -10.89 14.22
C ARG A 77 4.65 -11.21 14.71
N ASP A 78 4.77 -11.49 16.00
CA ASP A 78 6.01 -12.03 16.56
C ASP A 78 6.20 -13.52 16.22
N ARG A 79 7.33 -14.08 16.64
CA ARG A 79 7.66 -15.50 16.45
C ARG A 79 6.60 -16.47 16.99
N SER A 80 5.83 -16.07 18.00
CA SER A 80 4.78 -16.90 18.61
C SER A 80 3.43 -16.78 17.88
N GLY A 81 3.35 -15.89 16.87
CA GLY A 81 2.12 -15.61 16.15
C GLY A 81 1.26 -14.53 16.78
N ARG A 82 1.68 -13.94 17.90
CA ARG A 82 0.95 -12.84 18.56
C ARG A 82 1.05 -11.57 17.71
N THR A 83 -0.09 -10.94 17.47
CA THR A 83 -0.15 -9.65 16.77
C THR A 83 0.50 -8.56 17.61
N MET A 84 1.51 -7.91 17.04
CA MET A 84 2.23 -6.81 17.66
C MET A 84 1.68 -5.44 17.22
N ALA A 85 1.37 -5.31 15.93
CA ALA A 85 0.90 -4.07 15.34
C ALA A 85 0.19 -4.33 14.01
N LEU A 86 -0.58 -3.35 13.56
CA LEU A 86 -1.15 -3.33 12.21
C LEU A 86 -0.54 -2.14 11.45
N LEU A 87 -0.06 -2.40 10.24
CA LEU A 87 0.43 -1.39 9.32
C LEU A 87 -0.67 -1.07 8.31
N TRP A 88 -1.00 0.21 8.19
CA TRP A 88 -2.06 0.66 7.31
C TRP A 88 -1.56 1.75 6.37
N LYS A 89 -1.82 1.59 5.08
CA LYS A 89 -1.57 2.56 4.03
C LYS A 89 -2.88 2.88 3.32
N ASN A 90 -3.20 4.16 3.17
CA ASN A 90 -4.33 4.60 2.36
C ASN A 90 -3.80 5.21 1.06
N TYR A 91 -4.12 4.58 -0.08
CA TYR A 91 -3.68 5.01 -1.41
C TYR A 91 -4.34 6.31 -1.88
N LEU A 92 -5.55 6.61 -1.41
CA LEU A 92 -6.30 7.80 -1.82
C LEU A 92 -5.63 9.09 -1.33
N TYR A 93 -5.08 9.06 -0.11
CA TYR A 93 -4.38 10.21 0.47
C TYR A 93 -2.91 10.32 0.05
N ASN A 94 -2.37 9.31 -0.65
CA ASN A 94 -0.98 9.34 -1.15
C ASN A 94 -0.79 10.29 -2.35
N VAL A 95 -1.87 10.89 -2.85
CA VAL A 95 -1.79 11.90 -3.91
C VAL A 95 -1.01 13.14 -3.43
N VAL A 96 -1.07 13.53 -2.15
CA VAL A 96 -0.35 14.75 -1.69
C VAL A 96 0.94 14.40 -0.93
N ARG A 97 0.88 13.43 -0.03
CA ARG A 97 2.02 13.02 0.80
C ARG A 97 1.86 11.56 1.17
N LYS A 98 2.88 10.74 0.91
CA LYS A 98 2.86 9.33 1.28
C LYS A 98 2.77 9.17 2.80
N ARG A 99 1.81 8.38 3.26
CA ARG A 99 1.57 8.12 4.70
C ARG A 99 1.34 6.64 4.98
N TRP A 100 1.92 6.20 6.07
CA TRP A 100 1.70 4.90 6.68
C TRP A 100 1.34 5.09 8.15
N TYR A 101 0.40 4.30 8.63
CA TYR A 101 -0.08 4.33 10.01
C TYR A 101 0.36 3.04 10.70
N VAL A 102 0.90 3.19 11.90
CA VAL A 102 1.18 2.08 12.81
C VAL A 102 0.11 2.07 13.88
N LYS A 103 -0.69 1.02 13.86
CA LYS A 103 -1.76 0.81 14.83
C LYS A 103 -1.37 -0.27 15.83
N ALA A 104 -1.83 -0.09 17.06
CA ALA A 104 -1.82 -1.16 18.04
C ALA A 104 -2.80 -2.28 17.66
N PRO A 105 -2.70 -3.47 18.29
CA PRO A 105 -3.58 -4.61 17.97
C PRO A 105 -5.08 -4.33 18.15
N ASP A 106 -5.42 -3.37 19.01
CA ASP A 106 -6.79 -2.85 19.23
C ASP A 106 -7.30 -1.96 18.08
N GLY A 107 -6.44 -1.62 17.11
CA GLY A 107 -6.74 -0.74 15.99
C GLY A 107 -6.44 0.74 16.24
N THR A 108 -6.02 1.12 17.44
CA THR A 108 -5.69 2.51 17.80
C THR A 108 -4.40 2.94 17.09
N THR A 109 -4.44 4.04 16.34
CA THR A 109 -3.25 4.59 15.68
C THR A 109 -2.29 5.17 16.72
N ARG A 110 -1.07 4.64 16.78
CA ARG A 110 -0.03 5.07 17.73
C ARG A 110 1.02 5.94 17.05
N TYR A 111 1.39 5.62 15.82
CA TYR A 111 2.39 6.35 15.06
C TYR A 111 1.98 6.53 13.61
N VAL A 112 2.57 7.54 12.97
CA VAL A 112 2.40 7.83 11.55
C VAL A 112 3.77 8.03 10.92
N ALA A 113 4.10 7.24 9.91
CA ALA A 113 5.23 7.50 9.04
C ALA A 113 4.77 8.35 7.85
N LYS A 114 5.36 9.54 7.68
CA LYS A 114 5.03 10.48 6.60
C LYS A 114 6.28 10.91 5.85
N GLU A 115 6.17 11.09 4.54
CA GLU A 115 7.30 11.55 3.71
C GLU A 115 7.81 12.91 4.20
N ASP A 116 9.11 13.07 4.43
CA ASP A 116 9.70 14.22 5.12
C ASP A 116 9.41 15.55 4.38
N SER A 117 9.72 15.61 3.08
CA SER A 117 9.54 16.83 2.29
C SER A 117 8.37 16.73 1.30
N VAL A 118 7.38 17.60 1.48
CA VAL A 118 6.25 17.80 0.55
C VAL A 118 6.72 18.47 -0.75
N ILE A 119 7.70 19.36 -0.68
CA ILE A 119 8.21 20.07 -1.87
C ILE A 119 8.93 19.08 -2.80
N LEU A 120 9.76 18.20 -2.24
CA LEU A 120 10.42 17.15 -3.02
C LEU A 120 9.43 16.10 -3.53
N SER A 121 8.35 15.81 -2.80
CA SER A 121 7.31 14.88 -3.27
C SER A 121 6.55 15.44 -4.47
N LEU A 122 6.23 16.74 -4.46
CA LEU A 122 5.58 17.45 -5.57
C LEU A 122 6.52 17.59 -6.77
N LEU A 123 7.78 17.95 -6.55
CA LEU A 123 8.77 18.11 -7.62
C LEU A 123 9.05 16.78 -8.33
N ARG A 124 9.14 15.66 -7.59
CA ARG A 124 9.31 14.32 -8.17
C ARG A 124 8.14 13.93 -9.06
N ARG A 125 6.95 14.39 -8.71
CA ARG A 125 5.74 14.13 -9.49
C ARG A 125 5.68 14.94 -10.78
N LEU A 126 6.21 16.16 -10.78
CA LEU A 126 6.24 17.02 -11.97
C LEU A 126 7.43 16.70 -12.90
N LEU A 127 8.60 16.40 -12.34
CA LEU A 127 9.86 16.25 -13.09
C LEU A 127 10.37 14.80 -13.16
N GLY A 128 9.62 13.83 -12.63
CA GLY A 128 10.09 12.45 -12.46
C GLY A 128 11.15 12.31 -11.36
N PRO A 129 11.76 11.12 -11.16
CA PRO A 129 12.78 10.90 -10.11
C PRO A 129 14.11 11.65 -10.32
N LEU A 130 14.28 12.36 -11.44
CA LEU A 130 15.45 13.16 -11.83
C LEU A 130 16.77 12.44 -11.52
N PHE A 131 17.10 11.37 -12.25
CA PHE A 131 18.30 10.54 -12.05
C PHE A 131 18.50 10.00 -10.61
N GLY A 132 17.43 9.91 -9.80
CA GLY A 132 17.50 9.43 -8.41
C GLY A 132 17.83 10.51 -7.38
N LEU A 133 17.90 11.79 -7.77
CA LEU A 133 18.14 12.90 -6.84
C LEU A 133 16.94 13.14 -5.90
N LEU A 134 15.72 12.93 -6.37
CA LEU A 134 14.50 13.20 -5.59
C LEU A 134 14.14 12.00 -4.72
N ARG A 135 14.74 11.91 -3.53
CA ARG A 135 14.59 10.79 -2.59
C ARG A 135 13.38 10.91 -1.67
N THR A 136 12.81 9.77 -1.32
CA THR A 136 11.74 9.64 -0.34
C THR A 136 12.37 9.29 1.00
N ASN A 137 12.46 10.26 1.89
CA ASN A 137 12.75 10.02 3.30
C ASN A 137 11.44 10.04 4.07
N PHE A 138 11.35 9.29 5.15
CA PHE A 138 10.18 9.30 6.03
C PHE A 138 10.58 9.68 7.44
N ILE A 139 9.72 10.45 8.09
CA ILE A 139 9.75 10.66 9.53
C ILE A 139 8.61 9.88 10.16
N ILE A 140 8.88 9.27 11.30
CA ILE A 140 7.91 8.54 12.12
C ILE A 140 7.57 9.47 13.29
N VAL A 141 6.30 9.86 13.39
CA VAL A 141 5.80 10.72 14.46
C VAL A 141 4.77 9.99 15.32
N ARG A 142 4.62 10.42 16.57
CA ARG A 142 3.47 9.99 17.39
C ARG A 142 2.17 10.52 16.81
N ASN A 143 1.14 9.70 16.83
CA ASN A 143 -0.17 10.07 16.33
C ASN A 143 -0.70 11.32 17.06
N GLY A 144 -1.20 12.30 16.30
CA GLY A 144 -1.72 13.55 16.86
C GLY A 144 -0.66 14.57 17.30
N SER A 145 0.62 14.33 17.05
CA SER A 145 1.71 15.26 17.40
C SER A 145 2.72 15.42 16.26
N GLU A 146 3.63 16.38 16.42
CA GLU A 146 4.82 16.53 15.59
C GLU A 146 6.08 15.91 16.21
N ASP A 147 5.95 15.24 17.36
CA ASP A 147 7.05 14.56 18.04
C ASP A 147 7.61 13.42 17.16
N VAL A 148 8.82 13.61 16.65
CA VAL A 148 9.53 12.65 15.80
C VAL A 148 10.19 11.61 16.69
N VAL A 149 9.76 10.36 16.53
CA VAL A 149 10.29 9.20 17.26
C VAL A 149 11.29 8.40 16.43
N GLY A 150 11.34 8.66 15.12
CA GLY A 150 12.26 7.96 14.24
C GLY A 150 12.30 8.53 12.83
N GLU A 151 13.32 8.12 12.09
CA GLU A 151 13.56 8.52 10.71
C GLU A 151 13.94 7.30 9.87
N PHE A 152 13.45 7.26 8.63
CA PHE A 152 13.81 6.25 7.64
C PHE A 152 14.35 6.95 6.40
N ASN A 153 15.67 6.89 6.25
CA ASN A 153 16.44 7.67 5.29
C ASN A 153 17.15 6.77 4.27
N ARG A 154 17.05 7.10 2.98
CA ARG A 154 17.84 6.44 1.92
C ARG A 154 19.17 7.17 1.71
N LYS A 155 20.28 6.48 1.93
CA LYS A 155 21.62 7.03 1.71
C LYS A 155 21.98 6.99 0.22
N PHE A 156 22.79 7.96 -0.22
CA PHE A 156 23.31 8.00 -1.58
C PHE A 156 24.57 7.14 -1.63
N THR A 157 24.42 5.91 -2.07
CA THR A 157 25.52 4.97 -2.26
C THR A 157 25.33 4.26 -3.60
N LEU A 158 26.39 3.66 -4.15
CA LEU A 158 26.27 2.83 -5.37
C LEU A 158 25.26 1.69 -5.21
N LEU A 159 25.09 1.21 -3.98
CA LEU A 159 24.08 0.22 -3.59
C LEU A 159 22.94 0.89 -2.82
N ASP A 160 21.77 0.25 -2.81
CA ASP A 160 20.66 0.72 -1.99
C ASP A 160 20.94 0.51 -0.50
N ARG A 161 21.10 1.61 0.24
CA ARG A 161 21.30 1.61 1.69
C ARG A 161 20.24 2.44 2.37
N TYR A 162 19.53 1.79 3.29
CA TYR A 162 18.52 2.42 4.14
C TYR A 162 18.99 2.48 5.58
N VAL A 163 18.67 3.58 6.25
CA VAL A 163 18.96 3.78 7.67
C VAL A 163 17.65 4.08 8.37
N LEU A 164 17.28 3.19 9.28
CA LEU A 164 16.21 3.40 10.25
C LEU A 164 16.85 3.90 11.55
N ASP A 165 16.76 5.21 11.81
CA ASP A 165 17.23 5.83 13.04
C ASP A 165 16.07 6.02 14.02
N LEU A 166 16.20 5.48 15.22
CA LEU A 166 15.18 5.52 16.27
C LEU A 166 15.76 6.08 17.58
N LYS A 167 16.82 6.89 17.49
CA LYS A 167 17.47 7.52 18.65
C LYS A 167 16.56 8.55 19.34
N ALA A 168 15.64 9.16 18.59
CA ALA A 168 14.70 10.14 19.12
C ALA A 168 13.69 9.50 20.11
N ASP A 169 13.31 8.24 19.88
CA ASP A 169 12.52 7.44 20.82
C ASP A 169 13.39 6.91 21.99
N ARG A 170 13.74 7.81 22.92
CA ARG A 170 14.57 7.49 24.10
C ARG A 170 13.91 6.48 25.04
N ALA A 171 12.59 6.59 25.20
CA ALA A 171 11.80 5.72 26.07
C ALA A 171 11.57 4.31 25.46
N ARG A 172 11.97 4.09 24.20
CA ARG A 172 11.76 2.83 23.46
C ARG A 172 10.29 2.41 23.42
N GLU A 173 9.39 3.38 23.33
CA GLU A 173 7.96 3.11 23.28
C GLU A 173 7.54 2.49 21.95
N LEU A 174 8.24 2.82 20.86
CA LEU A 174 8.07 2.14 19.60
C LEU A 174 8.90 0.84 19.61
N ASP A 175 8.21 -0.30 19.62
CA ASP A 175 8.86 -1.61 19.52
C ASP A 175 9.72 -1.67 18.24
N ARG A 176 11.01 -1.98 18.43
CA ARG A 176 12.02 -1.94 17.37
C ARG A 176 11.77 -2.96 16.27
N ARG A 177 11.09 -4.07 16.57
CA ARG A 177 10.66 -5.07 15.58
C ARG A 177 9.55 -4.51 14.70
N VAL A 178 8.60 -3.78 15.30
CA VAL A 178 7.53 -3.10 14.55
C VAL A 178 8.11 -1.99 13.69
N ALA A 179 9.06 -1.21 14.21
CA ALA A 179 9.75 -0.18 13.43
C ALA A 179 10.54 -0.78 12.25
N LEU A 180 11.23 -1.90 12.45
CA LEU A 180 11.93 -2.63 11.39
C LEU A 180 10.95 -3.12 10.33
N ALA A 181 9.84 -3.75 10.75
CA ALA A 181 8.77 -4.18 9.85
C ALA A 181 8.22 -3.02 9.01
N LEU A 182 7.95 -1.88 9.67
CA LEU A 182 7.51 -0.66 8.99
C LEU A 182 8.54 -0.19 7.97
N GLY A 183 9.84 -0.15 8.31
CA GLY A 183 10.91 0.26 7.40
C GLY A 183 10.95 -0.57 6.10
N VAL A 184 10.84 -1.89 6.21
CA VAL A 184 10.79 -2.79 5.04
C VAL A 184 9.51 -2.56 4.22
N MET A 185 8.38 -2.32 4.89
CA MET A 185 7.12 -2.03 4.20
C MET A 185 7.10 -0.66 3.53
N LEU A 186 7.79 0.34 4.08
CA LEU A 186 8.01 1.64 3.45
C LEU A 186 8.80 1.50 2.15
N ASP A 187 9.83 0.65 2.13
CA ASP A 187 10.60 0.39 0.92
C ASP A 187 9.79 -0.42 -0.12
N THR A 188 9.22 -1.54 0.30
CA THR A 188 8.53 -2.49 -0.59
C THR A 188 7.20 -1.94 -1.12
N GLY A 189 6.44 -1.24 -0.27
CA GLY A 189 5.10 -0.77 -0.59
C GLY A 189 5.06 0.49 -1.46
N GLU A 190 6.20 1.14 -1.66
CA GLU A 190 6.32 2.33 -2.50
C GLU A 190 6.52 2.01 -3.98
N ARG A 191 6.60 0.72 -4.36
CA ARG A 191 6.81 0.22 -5.74
C ARG A 191 7.77 1.12 -6.51
N ARG A 192 9.06 0.95 -6.23
CA ARG A 192 10.07 1.29 -7.24
C ARG A 192 10.12 0.21 -8.29
#